data_AF-A0A7J9K5X7-F1
#
_entry.id   AF-A0A7J9K5X7-F1
#
_cell.length_a   1.000
_cell.length_b   1.000
_cell.length_c   1.000
_cell.angle_alpha   90.00
_cell.angle_beta   90.00
_cell.angle_gamma   90.00
#
_symmetry.space_group_name_H-M   'P 1'
#
loop_
_entity.id
_entity.type
_entity.pdbx_description
1 polymer ?
#
loop_
_entity_poly.entity_id
_entity_poly.type
_entity_poly.pdbx_seq_one_letter_code
_entity_poly.pdbx_strand_id
1 'polypeptide(L)'
;FLNIFLIGPARCYRQIKNKPYPKSRYCRGVPDPKIRIYDVGMKKKGVDEFPFCVHLVSWEKENVSSEALEAARIACNKYMAKFAGKDAFHLRVRVHPFHVLRINKMLSCAGADRLQTGMRGAFGKPQGTCARVDIGQVLLSVRCKDSNSHHAQEALRRAKFKFPGRQKIIVSRKWGFTKYNRADYLKWKSENRIMPDGVNAKLFIALVKDFLPFMELNIFCFPTTVFIVFLKAKVRVYNVQLLGCHGPLANRQPGRAFLKASS
;
A
#
# COMPACT_ATOMS: atom_id res chain seq x y z
N PHE A 1 30.36 -9.12 3.27
CA PHE A 1 30.79 -8.22 4.37
C PHE A 1 31.37 -6.88 3.90
N LEU A 2 31.82 -6.72 2.65
CA LEU A 2 32.43 -5.45 2.16
C LEU A 2 31.47 -4.25 1.94
N ASN A 3 30.15 -4.45 1.82
CA ASN A 3 29.22 -3.36 1.50
C ASN A 3 28.66 -2.60 2.72
N ILE A 4 28.99 -2.99 3.94
CA ILE A 4 28.50 -2.33 5.16
C ILE A 4 29.24 -1.01 5.44
N PHE A 5 30.47 -0.84 4.91
CA PHE A 5 31.31 0.34 5.17
C PHE A 5 31.18 1.48 4.14
N LEU A 6 30.42 1.32 3.04
CA LEU A 6 30.38 2.32 1.96
C LEU A 6 29.38 3.47 2.18
N ILE A 7 28.35 3.25 2.99
CA ILE A 7 27.41 4.28 3.47
C ILE A 7 27.74 4.48 4.94
N GLY A 8 28.23 5.66 5.31
CA GLY A 8 28.49 6.01 6.70
C GLY A 8 27.28 5.75 7.61
N PRO A 9 27.45 5.80 8.95
CA PRO A 9 26.42 5.35 9.88
C PRO A 9 25.08 6.05 9.64
N ALA A 10 23.98 5.28 9.71
CA ALA A 10 22.64 5.75 9.36
C ALA A 10 22.18 7.00 10.15
N ARG A 11 22.82 7.29 11.30
CA ARG A 11 22.62 8.53 12.07
C ARG A 11 22.77 9.80 11.24
N CYS A 12 23.67 9.81 10.25
CA CYS A 12 23.93 11.01 9.42
C CYS A 12 22.72 11.36 8.55
N TYR A 13 21.93 10.35 8.18
CA TYR A 13 20.81 10.49 7.25
C TYR A 13 19.45 10.41 7.93
N ARG A 14 19.37 10.05 9.23
CA ARG A 14 18.10 9.82 9.94
C ARG A 14 17.13 11.01 9.88
N GLN A 15 17.62 12.22 10.08
CA GLN A 15 16.76 13.42 10.08
C GLN A 15 16.52 13.92 8.64
N ILE A 16 15.26 14.23 8.34
CA ILE A 16 14.89 14.88 7.08
C ILE A 16 15.27 16.36 7.15
N LYS A 17 16.39 16.73 6.50
CA LYS A 17 16.87 18.13 6.45
C LYS A 17 16.67 18.78 5.08
N ASN A 18 16.91 18.02 4.01
CA ASN A 18 16.97 18.56 2.64
C ASN A 18 15.64 18.37 1.90
N LYS A 19 15.45 19.09 0.78
CA LYS A 19 14.35 18.87 -0.16
C LYS A 19 14.38 17.43 -0.72
N PRO A 20 13.22 16.85 -1.08
CA PRO A 20 13.17 15.52 -1.72
C PRO A 20 14.00 15.49 -3.00
N TYR A 21 14.87 14.49 -3.11
CA TYR A 21 15.74 14.32 -4.27
C TYR A 21 15.58 12.91 -4.83
N PRO A 22 14.70 12.71 -5.83
CA PRO A 22 14.46 11.41 -6.43
C PRO A 22 15.39 11.13 -7.60
N LYS A 23 15.48 9.84 -7.97
CA LYS A 23 16.08 9.41 -9.24
C LYS A 23 15.33 10.11 -10.39
N SER A 24 16.07 10.83 -11.23
CA SER A 24 15.51 11.71 -12.26
C SER A 24 16.52 11.90 -13.41
N ARG A 25 16.13 12.60 -14.48
CA ARG A 25 17.04 12.93 -15.60
C ARG A 25 18.30 13.70 -15.17
N TYR A 26 18.18 14.46 -14.07
CA TYR A 26 19.25 15.26 -13.48
C TYR A 26 20.08 14.46 -12.45
N CYS A 27 19.46 13.53 -11.71
CA CYS A 27 20.16 12.63 -10.78
C CYS A 27 20.46 11.29 -11.45
N ARG A 28 21.58 11.23 -12.16
CA ARG A 28 22.08 10.01 -12.83
C ARG A 28 23.02 9.21 -11.91
N GLY A 29 23.24 7.94 -12.24
CA GLY A 29 24.15 7.07 -11.47
C GLY A 29 23.63 6.66 -10.09
N VAL A 30 22.33 6.71 -9.87
CA VAL A 30 21.70 6.29 -8.60
C VAL A 30 21.75 4.77 -8.50
N PRO A 31 22.31 4.20 -7.42
CA PRO A 31 22.31 2.75 -7.22
C PRO A 31 20.90 2.25 -6.94
N ASP A 32 20.62 1.02 -7.35
CA ASP A 32 19.32 0.42 -7.11
C ASP A 32 19.11 0.12 -5.61
N PRO A 33 17.88 0.29 -5.10
CA PRO A 33 17.57 0.06 -3.69
C PRO A 33 17.81 -1.39 -3.30
N LYS A 34 18.24 -1.61 -2.05
CA LYS A 34 18.50 -2.95 -1.54
C LYS A 34 17.22 -3.80 -1.47
N ILE A 35 16.10 -3.17 -1.11
CA ILE A 35 14.78 -3.81 -1.14
C ILE A 35 14.30 -3.96 -2.59
N ARG A 36 14.15 -5.21 -3.03
CA ARG A 36 13.64 -5.56 -4.37
C ARG A 36 12.22 -6.12 -4.35
N ILE A 37 11.84 -6.76 -3.24
CA ILE A 37 10.57 -7.45 -3.09
C ILE A 37 9.77 -6.75 -1.99
N TYR A 38 8.60 -6.22 -2.34
CA TYR A 38 7.73 -5.52 -1.40
C TYR A 38 6.67 -6.43 -0.80
N ASP A 39 6.18 -7.41 -1.58
CA ASP A 39 5.15 -8.35 -1.16
C ASP A 39 5.74 -9.76 -0.98
N VAL A 40 5.45 -10.38 0.16
CA VAL A 40 5.96 -11.70 0.56
C VAL A 40 4.82 -12.56 1.11
N GLY A 41 4.96 -13.87 0.98
CA GLY A 41 3.92 -14.83 1.34
C GLY A 41 2.87 -14.93 0.23
N MET A 42 1.63 -15.21 0.61
CA MET A 42 0.55 -15.47 -0.34
C MET A 42 -0.11 -14.19 -0.87
N LYS A 43 0.57 -13.57 -1.84
CA LYS A 43 0.10 -12.37 -2.52
C LYS A 43 -1.12 -12.58 -3.44
N LYS A 44 -1.31 -13.81 -3.96
CA LYS A 44 -2.42 -14.14 -4.87
C LYS A 44 -3.73 -14.49 -4.15
N LYS A 45 -3.68 -14.79 -2.85
CA LYS A 45 -4.86 -15.18 -2.08
C LYS A 45 -5.87 -14.05 -2.02
N GLY A 46 -7.14 -14.45 -2.09
CA GLY A 46 -8.29 -13.54 -2.13
C GLY A 46 -8.39 -12.63 -0.91
N VAL A 47 -9.32 -11.68 -0.96
CA VAL A 47 -9.60 -10.76 0.16
C VAL A 47 -10.18 -11.52 1.36
N ASP A 48 -10.99 -12.54 1.09
CA ASP A 48 -11.78 -13.23 2.11
C ASP A 48 -10.95 -14.16 3.01
N GLU A 49 -9.81 -14.65 2.53
CA GLU A 49 -8.99 -15.62 3.26
C GLU A 49 -8.25 -15.01 4.46
N PHE A 50 -7.93 -13.72 4.40
CA PHE A 50 -7.09 -13.03 5.39
C PHE A 50 -7.82 -11.82 5.98
N PRO A 51 -8.69 -12.06 6.99
CA PRO A 51 -9.45 -11.00 7.66
C PRO A 51 -8.59 -10.11 8.56
N PHE A 52 -7.59 -10.69 9.24
CA PHE A 52 -6.81 -9.99 10.24
C PHE A 52 -5.71 -9.14 9.61
N CYS A 53 -5.49 -7.93 10.13
CA CYS A 53 -4.39 -7.08 9.68
C CYS A 53 -3.69 -6.37 10.84
N VAL A 54 -2.36 -6.36 10.78
CA VAL A 54 -1.50 -5.61 11.70
C VAL A 54 -0.57 -4.72 10.90
N HIS A 55 -0.40 -3.49 11.39
CA HIS A 55 0.45 -2.48 10.80
C HIS A 55 1.58 -2.12 11.75
N LEU A 56 2.79 -1.94 11.21
CA LEU A 56 3.88 -1.27 11.88
C LEU A 56 3.93 0.17 11.39
N VAL A 57 3.83 1.10 12.32
CA VAL A 57 3.69 2.54 12.04
C VAL A 57 4.86 3.30 12.65
N SER A 58 5.40 4.27 11.91
CA SER A 58 6.41 5.18 12.45
C SER A 58 5.76 6.23 13.35
N TRP A 59 6.34 6.47 14.53
CA TRP A 59 5.92 7.52 15.44
C TRP A 59 6.84 8.75 15.40
N GLU A 60 7.82 8.74 14.50
CA GLU A 60 8.78 9.81 14.29
C GLU A 60 8.88 10.13 12.80
N LYS A 61 9.30 11.36 12.50
CA LYS A 61 9.60 11.81 11.14
C LYS A 61 11.07 11.56 10.84
N GLU A 62 11.36 10.61 9.96
CA GLU A 62 12.72 10.16 9.70
C GLU A 62 12.91 9.60 8.28
N ASN A 63 14.17 9.49 7.87
CA ASN A 63 14.58 8.74 6.70
C ASN A 63 14.89 7.30 7.10
N VAL A 64 14.16 6.37 6.49
CA VAL A 64 14.38 4.94 6.63
C VAL A 64 15.19 4.44 5.43
N SER A 65 16.35 3.84 5.66
CA SER A 65 17.21 3.36 4.57
C SER A 65 16.62 2.13 3.86
N SER A 66 17.01 1.93 2.60
CA SER A 66 16.59 0.75 1.83
C SER A 66 17.07 -0.57 2.46
N GLU A 67 18.22 -0.53 3.14
CA GLU A 67 18.82 -1.64 3.87
C GLU A 67 18.02 -1.99 5.12
N ALA A 68 17.53 -0.99 5.85
CA ALA A 68 16.68 -1.19 7.02
C ALA A 68 15.34 -1.82 6.63
N LEU A 69 14.72 -1.35 5.53
CA LEU A 69 13.48 -1.94 5.00
C LEU A 69 13.66 -3.41 4.60
N GLU A 70 14.77 -3.74 3.95
CA GLU A 70 15.05 -5.13 3.56
C GLU A 70 15.33 -6.02 4.79
N ALA A 71 16.09 -5.52 5.77
CA ALA A 71 16.34 -6.24 7.02
C ALA A 71 15.04 -6.50 7.81
N ALA A 72 14.17 -5.49 7.89
CA ALA A 72 12.88 -5.59 8.55
C ALA A 72 11.95 -6.61 7.85
N ARG A 73 11.91 -6.58 6.52
CA ARG A 73 11.16 -7.54 5.70
C ARG A 73 11.62 -8.98 5.94
N ILE A 74 12.94 -9.22 5.90
CA ILE A 74 13.53 -10.54 6.14
C ILE A 74 13.21 -11.03 7.56
N ALA A 75 13.37 -10.17 8.57
CA ALA A 75 13.10 -10.52 9.96
C ALA A 75 11.63 -10.94 10.18
N CYS A 76 10.70 -10.15 9.64
CA CYS A 76 9.27 -10.46 9.71
C CYS A 76 8.93 -11.76 8.99
N ASN A 77 9.44 -11.93 7.75
CA ASN A 77 9.17 -13.12 6.94
C ASN A 77 9.74 -14.40 7.59
N LYS A 78 10.96 -14.35 8.12
CA LYS A 78 11.60 -15.50 8.76
C LYS A 78 10.81 -16.01 9.97
N TYR A 79 10.28 -15.09 10.79
CA TYR A 79 9.44 -15.46 11.92
C TYR A 79 8.10 -16.05 11.47
N MET A 80 7.38 -15.35 10.58
CA MET A 80 6.07 -15.81 10.11
C MET A 80 6.15 -17.15 9.37
N ALA A 81 7.17 -17.36 8.53
CA ALA A 81 7.35 -18.62 7.83
C ALA A 81 7.63 -19.80 8.78
N LYS A 82 8.27 -19.56 9.93
CA LYS A 82 8.56 -20.61 10.93
C LYS A 82 7.33 -21.01 11.74
N PHE A 83 6.52 -20.04 12.18
CA PHE A 83 5.41 -20.30 13.12
C PHE A 83 4.04 -20.42 12.45
N ALA A 84 3.74 -19.60 11.44
CA ALA A 84 2.44 -19.60 10.76
C ALA A 84 2.46 -20.41 9.46
N GLY A 85 3.63 -20.65 8.87
CA GLY A 85 3.80 -21.22 7.54
C GLY A 85 3.69 -20.16 6.43
N LYS A 86 4.34 -20.42 5.29
CA LYS A 86 4.43 -19.46 4.15
C LYS A 86 3.06 -19.11 3.56
N ASP A 87 2.06 -19.98 3.74
CA ASP A 87 0.79 -19.93 3.04
C ASP A 87 -0.31 -19.20 3.83
N ALA A 88 -0.01 -18.86 5.08
CA ALA A 88 -0.97 -18.33 6.05
C ALA A 88 -0.90 -16.81 6.25
N PHE A 89 -0.01 -16.11 5.53
CA PHE A 89 0.13 -14.67 5.63
C PHE A 89 0.48 -14.02 4.29
N HIS A 90 0.23 -12.71 4.23
CA HIS A 90 0.72 -11.82 3.19
C HIS A 90 1.33 -10.59 3.88
N LEU A 91 2.64 -10.43 3.73
CA LEU A 91 3.41 -9.29 4.21
C LEU A 91 3.63 -8.33 3.05
N ARG A 92 3.35 -7.04 3.29
CA ARG A 92 3.58 -5.95 2.34
C ARG A 92 4.38 -4.84 2.98
N VAL A 93 5.49 -4.48 2.37
CA VAL A 93 6.19 -3.22 2.66
C VAL A 93 5.46 -2.11 1.92
N ARG A 94 4.95 -1.12 2.66
CA ARG A 94 4.13 -0.03 2.12
C ARG A 94 4.97 1.15 1.64
N VAL A 95 6.17 1.26 2.18
CA VAL A 95 7.07 2.40 1.99
C VAL A 95 8.10 2.07 0.91
N HIS A 96 8.32 3.02 0.01
CA HIS A 96 9.26 2.90 -1.11
C HIS A 96 10.42 3.91 -0.97
N PRO A 97 11.68 3.48 -1.17
CA PRO A 97 12.84 4.35 -1.05
C PRO A 97 13.06 5.17 -2.32
N PHE A 98 12.33 6.28 -2.46
CA PHE A 98 12.48 7.18 -3.61
C PHE A 98 13.60 8.21 -3.44
N HIS A 99 13.97 8.56 -2.21
CA HIS A 99 14.91 9.63 -1.95
C HIS A 99 16.36 9.11 -2.03
N VAL A 100 17.18 9.77 -2.83
CA VAL A 100 18.59 9.45 -3.01
C VAL A 100 19.43 10.16 -1.96
N LEU A 101 20.25 9.37 -1.25
CA LEU A 101 21.28 9.83 -0.34
C LEU A 101 22.57 10.12 -1.11
N ARG A 102 23.20 11.23 -0.78
CA ARG A 102 24.45 11.68 -1.41
C ARG A 102 25.54 11.78 -0.36
N ILE A 103 26.74 11.39 -0.75
CA ILE A 103 27.93 11.44 0.11
C ILE A 103 29.06 12.15 -0.63
N ASN A 104 29.68 13.12 0.03
CA ASN A 104 30.97 13.65 -0.41
C ASN A 104 32.04 12.70 0.13
N LYS A 105 32.62 11.85 -0.73
CA LYS A 105 33.57 10.83 -0.30
C LYS A 105 34.92 11.47 0.00
N MET A 106 35.37 11.34 1.24
CA MET A 106 36.70 11.77 1.66
C MET A 106 37.67 10.59 1.58
N LEU A 107 38.90 10.84 1.15
CA LEU A 107 39.95 9.84 1.13
C LEU A 107 40.48 9.67 2.56
N SER A 108 40.50 8.44 3.03
CA SER A 108 41.03 8.09 4.36
C SER A 108 42.35 7.35 4.18
N CYS A 109 43.35 8.05 3.64
CA CYS A 109 44.72 7.56 3.48
C CYS A 109 45.70 8.60 4.03
N ALA A 110 46.88 8.17 4.49
CA ALA A 110 47.93 9.11 4.87
C ALA A 110 48.32 9.98 3.65
N GLY A 111 48.44 11.30 3.86
CA GLY A 111 48.69 12.25 2.76
C GLY A 111 47.47 12.57 1.87
N ALA A 112 46.25 12.13 2.25
CA ALA A 112 45.01 12.42 1.50
C ALA A 112 44.76 13.92 1.26
N ASP A 113 45.22 14.78 2.16
CA ASP A 113 45.12 16.23 2.03
C ASP A 113 45.74 16.77 0.73
N ARG A 114 46.81 16.14 0.24
CA ARG A 114 47.49 16.54 -1.00
C ARG A 114 46.72 16.14 -2.26
N LEU A 115 45.89 15.11 -2.18
CA LEU A 115 45.18 14.51 -3.32
C LEU A 115 43.70 14.89 -3.36
N GLN A 116 43.14 15.30 -2.23
CA GLN A 116 41.72 15.60 -2.11
C GLN A 116 41.47 17.11 -2.13
N THR A 117 40.43 17.53 -2.84
CA THR A 117 40.00 18.94 -2.90
C THR A 117 39.26 19.42 -1.63
N GLY A 118 39.28 18.64 -0.55
CA GLY A 118 38.54 18.92 0.69
C GLY A 118 37.05 19.17 0.43
N MET A 119 36.60 20.39 0.76
CA MET A 119 35.21 20.84 0.61
C MET A 119 34.95 21.64 -0.68
N ARG A 120 35.96 21.85 -1.53
CA ARG A 120 35.74 22.46 -2.85
C ARG A 120 34.96 21.49 -3.73
N GLY A 121 33.81 21.94 -4.26
CA GLY A 121 32.91 21.08 -5.04
C GLY A 121 32.20 20.00 -4.23
N ALA A 122 31.86 20.27 -2.96
CA ALA A 122 31.34 19.30 -1.99
C ALA A 122 29.98 18.64 -2.31
N PHE A 123 29.44 18.79 -3.51
CA PHE A 123 28.19 18.14 -3.89
C PHE A 123 28.39 16.64 -4.06
N GLY A 124 27.86 15.87 -3.11
CA GLY A 124 28.10 14.44 -3.02
C GLY A 124 27.65 13.65 -4.24
N LYS A 125 28.23 12.47 -4.42
CA LYS A 125 27.78 11.47 -5.40
C LYS A 125 26.63 10.64 -4.80
N PRO A 126 25.65 10.18 -5.60
CA PRO A 126 24.58 9.32 -5.10
C PRO A 126 25.17 7.97 -4.65
N GLN A 127 24.82 7.53 -3.44
CA GLN A 127 25.40 6.31 -2.84
C GLN A 127 24.34 5.34 -2.32
N GLY A 128 23.16 5.83 -1.93
CA GLY A 128 22.10 4.99 -1.40
C GLY A 128 20.73 5.59 -1.63
N THR A 129 19.70 4.81 -1.31
CA THR A 129 18.31 5.26 -1.36
C THR A 129 17.65 5.06 0.00
N CYS A 130 16.74 5.96 0.33
CA CYS A 130 15.97 5.96 1.56
C CYS A 130 14.54 6.37 1.27
N ALA A 131 13.66 5.95 2.15
CA ALA A 131 12.28 6.39 2.17
C ALA A 131 12.11 7.46 3.23
N ARG A 132 11.43 8.54 2.86
CA ARG A 132 11.03 9.57 3.80
C ARG A 132 9.72 9.13 4.44
N VAL A 133 9.69 9.12 5.76
CA VAL A 133 8.54 8.65 6.53
C VAL A 133 8.05 9.78 7.42
N ASP A 134 6.74 10.03 7.38
CA ASP A 134 6.06 10.96 8.28
C ASP A 134 5.48 10.24 9.52
N ILE A 135 5.12 11.03 10.53
CA ILE A 135 4.51 10.52 11.76
C ILE A 135 3.16 9.88 11.42
N GLY A 136 2.92 8.66 11.90
CA GLY A 136 1.69 7.91 11.63
C GLY A 136 1.70 7.15 10.30
N GLN A 137 2.77 7.22 9.51
CA GLN A 137 2.86 6.49 8.26
C GLN A 137 3.15 4.99 8.50
N VAL A 138 2.39 4.14 7.79
CA VAL A 138 2.55 2.69 7.86
C VAL A 138 3.78 2.24 7.07
N LEU A 139 4.70 1.54 7.73
CA LEU A 139 5.93 0.98 7.16
C LEU A 139 5.67 -0.41 6.56
N LEU A 140 5.18 -1.33 7.39
CA LEU A 140 4.92 -2.72 7.07
C LEU A 140 3.48 -3.06 7.42
N SER A 141 2.84 -3.86 6.58
CA SER A 141 1.51 -4.40 6.84
C SER A 141 1.54 -5.91 6.68
N VAL A 142 0.98 -6.63 7.64
CA VAL A 142 0.77 -8.08 7.55
C VAL A 142 -0.72 -8.34 7.60
N ARG A 143 -1.23 -9.13 6.66
CA ARG A 143 -2.55 -9.75 6.77
C ARG A 143 -2.39 -11.26 6.98
N CYS A 144 -3.21 -11.84 7.83
CA CYS A 144 -3.22 -13.28 8.12
C CYS A 144 -4.61 -13.74 8.57
N LYS A 145 -4.73 -15.03 8.86
CA LYS A 145 -5.90 -15.58 9.56
C LYS A 145 -5.88 -15.16 11.03
N ASP A 146 -7.05 -15.07 11.66
CA ASP A 146 -7.17 -14.65 13.07
C ASP A 146 -6.40 -15.55 14.05
N SER A 147 -6.29 -16.84 13.74
CA SER A 147 -5.51 -17.81 14.52
C SER A 147 -4.03 -17.41 14.66
N ASN A 148 -3.47 -16.72 13.66
CA ASN A 148 -2.06 -16.33 13.60
C ASN A 148 -1.84 -14.86 14.04
N SER A 149 -2.80 -14.27 14.74
CA SER A 149 -2.76 -12.87 15.16
C SER A 149 -1.60 -12.56 16.10
N HIS A 150 -1.36 -13.41 17.11
CA HIS A 150 -0.25 -13.28 18.06
C HIS A 150 1.12 -13.33 17.35
N HIS A 151 1.29 -14.28 16.43
CA HIS A 151 2.53 -14.42 15.67
C HIS A 151 2.80 -13.21 14.75
N ALA A 152 1.77 -12.62 14.16
CA ALA A 152 1.92 -11.42 13.34
C ALA A 152 2.41 -10.21 14.17
N GLN A 153 1.92 -10.04 15.38
CA GLN A 153 2.36 -8.97 16.28
C GLN A 153 3.83 -9.16 16.71
N GLU A 154 4.21 -10.38 17.08
CA GLU A 154 5.59 -10.71 17.45
C GLU A 154 6.57 -10.56 16.26
N ALA A 155 6.14 -10.93 15.05
CA ALA A 155 6.93 -10.71 13.84
C ALA A 155 7.23 -9.22 13.60
N LEU A 156 6.22 -8.36 13.77
CA LEU A 156 6.38 -6.92 13.64
C LEU A 156 7.19 -6.30 14.77
N ARG A 157 7.14 -6.87 16.00
CA ARG A 157 8.03 -6.48 17.10
C ARG A 157 9.49 -6.75 16.77
N ARG A 158 9.80 -7.88 16.12
CA ARG A 158 11.16 -8.18 15.64
C ARG A 158 11.60 -7.26 14.51
N ALA A 159 10.69 -6.92 13.59
CA ALA A 159 10.95 -5.98 12.51
C ALA A 159 11.17 -4.55 13.02
N LYS A 160 10.46 -4.13 14.07
CA LYS A 160 10.62 -2.82 14.73
C LYS A 160 12.07 -2.52 15.11
N PHE A 161 12.81 -3.50 15.64
CA PHE A 161 14.23 -3.32 16.02
C PHE A 161 15.18 -3.05 14.84
N LYS A 162 14.71 -3.19 13.59
CA LYS A 162 15.52 -2.86 12.40
C LYS A 162 15.33 -1.42 11.94
N PHE A 163 14.29 -0.75 12.43
CA PHE A 163 14.05 0.66 12.12
C PHE A 163 14.73 1.56 13.15
N PRO A 164 15.24 2.73 12.73
CA PRO A 164 15.63 3.79 13.66
C PRO A 164 14.40 4.34 14.39
N GLY A 165 14.56 5.00 15.54
CA GLY A 165 13.44 5.70 16.19
C GLY A 165 12.40 4.81 16.86
N ARG A 166 11.19 5.37 17.04
CA ARG A 166 10.07 4.73 17.74
C ARG A 166 8.99 4.30 16.76
N GLN A 167 8.71 3.00 16.72
CA GLN A 167 7.57 2.45 15.99
C GLN A 167 6.50 1.92 16.93
N LYS A 168 5.26 1.99 16.47
CA LYS A 168 4.08 1.44 17.14
C LYS A 168 3.47 0.33 16.28
N ILE A 169 3.09 -0.76 16.94
CA ILE A 169 2.35 -1.85 16.31
C ILE A 169 0.87 -1.57 16.54
N ILE A 170 0.09 -1.57 15.46
CA ILE A 170 -1.33 -1.25 15.50
C ILE A 170 -2.09 -2.41 14.85
N VAL A 171 -3.00 -3.01 15.61
CA VAL A 171 -3.96 -3.97 15.07
C VAL A 171 -5.08 -3.18 14.39
N SER A 172 -5.31 -3.47 13.11
CA SER A 172 -6.33 -2.79 12.32
C SER A 172 -7.71 -3.38 12.63
N ARG A 173 -8.73 -2.52 12.67
CA ARG A 173 -10.14 -2.94 12.68
C ARG A 173 -10.65 -3.29 11.27
N LYS A 174 -9.87 -2.94 10.24
CA LYS A 174 -10.22 -3.16 8.84
C LYS A 174 -10.07 -4.61 8.42
N TRP A 175 -10.80 -4.99 7.36
CA TRP A 175 -10.69 -6.31 6.76
C TRP A 175 -9.42 -6.40 5.90
N GLY A 176 -8.39 -7.08 6.39
CA GLY A 176 -7.13 -7.29 5.67
C GLY A 176 -6.50 -5.96 5.18
N PHE A 177 -6.20 -5.88 3.88
CA PHE A 177 -5.65 -4.67 3.25
C PHE A 177 -6.72 -3.74 2.65
N THR A 178 -7.99 -4.03 2.87
CA THR A 178 -9.07 -3.20 2.35
C THR A 178 -9.25 -1.91 3.15
N LYS A 179 -10.05 -1.00 2.62
CA LYS A 179 -10.41 0.25 3.29
C LYS A 179 -11.56 0.09 4.31
N TYR A 180 -12.29 -1.03 4.25
CA TYR A 180 -13.54 -1.25 4.98
C TYR A 180 -13.31 -1.84 6.36
N ASN A 181 -14.19 -1.52 7.29
CA ASN A 181 -14.18 -2.11 8.63
C ASN A 181 -14.63 -3.59 8.57
N ARG A 182 -14.19 -4.40 9.53
CA ARG A 182 -14.51 -5.84 9.55
C ARG A 182 -16.03 -6.11 9.59
N ALA A 183 -16.77 -5.38 10.41
CA ALA A 183 -18.22 -5.52 10.55
C ALA A 183 -18.96 -5.14 9.26
N ASP A 184 -18.63 -3.98 8.68
CA ASP A 184 -19.25 -3.49 7.44
C ASP A 184 -18.96 -4.41 6.26
N TYR A 185 -17.73 -4.96 6.19
CA TYR A 185 -17.35 -5.91 5.15
C TYR A 185 -18.22 -7.17 5.19
N LEU A 186 -18.47 -7.73 6.37
CA LEU A 186 -19.32 -8.91 6.52
C LEU A 186 -20.78 -8.62 6.13
N LYS A 187 -21.31 -7.46 6.51
CA LYS A 187 -22.66 -7.02 6.14
C LYS A 187 -22.83 -6.87 4.63
N TRP A 188 -21.92 -6.14 3.98
CA TRP A 188 -22.01 -5.95 2.52
C TRP A 188 -21.68 -7.23 1.74
N LYS A 189 -20.94 -8.15 2.34
CA LYS A 189 -20.73 -9.49 1.79
C LYS A 189 -22.01 -10.32 1.84
N SER A 190 -22.78 -10.31 2.94
CA SER A 190 -24.10 -10.96 2.98
C SER A 190 -25.11 -10.32 2.03
N GLU A 191 -25.01 -9.00 1.81
CA GLU A 191 -25.83 -8.28 0.83
C GLU A 191 -25.35 -8.49 -0.63
N ASN A 192 -24.29 -9.26 -0.88
CA ASN A 192 -23.66 -9.46 -2.19
C ASN A 192 -23.25 -8.16 -2.92
N ARG A 193 -22.95 -7.09 -2.18
CA ARG A 193 -22.56 -5.78 -2.72
C ARG A 193 -21.06 -5.62 -2.92
N ILE A 194 -20.26 -6.57 -2.44
CA ILE A 194 -18.80 -6.57 -2.57
C ILE A 194 -18.37 -7.52 -3.68
N MET A 195 -17.56 -7.00 -4.60
CA MET A 195 -16.87 -7.81 -5.60
C MET A 195 -15.39 -7.95 -5.24
N PRO A 196 -14.86 -9.18 -5.19
CA PRO A 196 -13.44 -9.41 -4.96
C PRO A 196 -12.63 -8.98 -6.19
N ASP A 197 -11.60 -8.16 -5.97
CA ASP A 197 -10.63 -7.69 -6.97
C ASP A 197 -9.22 -8.19 -6.57
N GLY A 198 -9.11 -9.53 -6.49
CA GLY A 198 -7.92 -10.22 -6.01
C GLY A 198 -7.64 -9.98 -4.52
N VAL A 199 -6.68 -9.10 -4.21
CA VAL A 199 -6.25 -8.76 -2.84
C VAL A 199 -7.12 -7.66 -2.22
N ASN A 200 -7.75 -6.84 -3.06
CA ASN A 200 -8.62 -5.74 -2.65
C ASN A 200 -10.08 -6.07 -2.99
N ALA A 201 -11.00 -5.33 -2.38
CA ALA A 201 -12.43 -5.46 -2.64
C ALA A 201 -13.00 -4.14 -3.16
N LYS A 202 -13.82 -4.23 -4.20
CA LYS A 202 -14.59 -3.10 -4.74
C LYS A 202 -16.02 -3.20 -4.22
N LEU A 203 -16.55 -2.07 -3.75
CA LEU A 203 -17.95 -1.98 -3.33
C LEU A 203 -18.74 -1.48 -4.52
N PHE A 204 -19.80 -2.21 -4.89
CA PHE A 204 -20.77 -1.70 -5.85
C PHE A 204 -21.59 -0.62 -5.18
N ILE A 205 -21.37 0.62 -5.64
CA ILE A 205 -22.32 1.71 -5.43
C ILE A 205 -23.40 1.51 -6.50
N ALA A 206 -24.21 0.45 -6.35
CA ALA A 206 -25.54 0.52 -6.93
C ALA A 206 -26.24 1.63 -6.16
N LEU A 207 -26.42 2.80 -6.79
CA LEU A 207 -27.48 3.70 -6.40
C LEU A 207 -28.74 2.85 -6.40
N VAL A 208 -29.22 2.54 -5.20
CA VAL A 208 -30.56 2.01 -4.99
C VAL A 208 -31.50 3.08 -5.52
N LYS A 209 -31.85 3.00 -6.80
CA LYS A 209 -33.16 3.41 -7.26
C LYS A 209 -33.98 2.12 -7.29
N ASP A 210 -34.77 1.98 -6.24
CA ASP A 210 -36.06 1.29 -6.23
C ASP A 210 -36.04 -0.18 -6.63
N PHE A 211 -35.56 -1.01 -5.71
CA PHE A 211 -36.19 -2.31 -5.49
C PHE A 211 -37.28 -2.09 -4.43
N LEU A 212 -38.43 -1.57 -4.84
CA LEU A 212 -39.66 -1.78 -4.08
C LEU A 212 -40.01 -3.27 -4.19
N PRO A 213 -40.19 -3.99 -3.07
CA PRO A 213 -40.68 -5.35 -3.10
C PRO A 213 -42.18 -5.30 -3.43
N PHE A 214 -42.58 -5.54 -4.68
CA PHE A 214 -43.97 -5.84 -5.01
C PHE A 214 -44.21 -7.33 -4.79
N MET A 215 -44.19 -7.74 -3.53
CA MET A 215 -44.65 -9.04 -3.05
C MET A 215 -45.51 -8.75 -1.83
N GLU A 216 -46.73 -8.26 -2.07
CA GLU A 216 -47.88 -8.57 -1.24
C GLU A 216 -49.18 -8.11 -1.92
N LEU A 217 -50.17 -9.01 -1.86
CA LEU A 217 -51.63 -8.79 -1.91
C LEU A 217 -52.41 -9.48 -3.04
N ASN A 218 -53.03 -10.57 -2.59
CA ASN A 218 -54.42 -10.99 -2.83
C ASN A 218 -54.73 -11.89 -4.04
N ILE A 219 -54.77 -13.18 -3.70
CA ILE A 219 -55.72 -14.15 -4.22
C ILE A 219 -57.13 -13.53 -4.13
N PHE A 220 -57.73 -13.23 -5.28
CA PHE A 220 -59.18 -13.10 -5.40
C PHE A 220 -59.67 -14.19 -6.36
N CYS A 221 -60.43 -15.13 -5.79
CA CYS A 221 -61.13 -16.18 -6.51
C CYS A 221 -62.38 -15.56 -7.14
N PHE A 222 -62.49 -15.58 -8.47
CA PHE A 222 -63.76 -15.48 -9.18
C PHE A 222 -63.80 -16.55 -10.27
N PRO A 223 -64.88 -17.35 -10.37
CA PRO A 223 -65.00 -18.36 -11.40
C PRO A 223 -65.36 -17.66 -12.72
N THR A 224 -64.88 -18.22 -13.84
CA THR A 224 -65.22 -17.83 -15.22
C THR A 224 -64.53 -16.58 -15.78
N THR A 225 -63.24 -16.69 -16.13
CA THR A 225 -62.70 -16.28 -17.46
C THR A 225 -61.19 -16.53 -17.54
N VAL A 226 -60.76 -17.05 -18.68
CA VAL A 226 -59.37 -17.40 -19.00
C VAL A 226 -58.57 -16.13 -19.28
N PHE A 227 -57.48 -15.90 -18.53
CA PHE A 227 -56.44 -14.92 -18.91
C PHE A 227 -55.05 -15.56 -18.75
N ILE A 228 -54.42 -15.83 -19.89
CA ILE A 228 -53.00 -16.23 -19.98
C ILE A 228 -52.18 -14.95 -19.84
N VAL A 229 -51.54 -14.74 -18.68
CA VAL A 229 -50.55 -13.68 -18.51
C VAL A 229 -49.23 -14.15 -19.14
N PHE A 230 -48.87 -13.52 -20.25
CA PHE A 230 -47.60 -13.72 -20.96
C PHE A 230 -46.42 -13.33 -20.05
N LEU A 231 -45.65 -14.33 -19.61
CA LEU A 231 -44.40 -14.14 -18.89
C LEU A 231 -43.31 -13.67 -19.88
N LYS A 232 -43.25 -12.37 -20.18
CA LYS A 232 -42.18 -11.82 -21.04
C LYS A 232 -40.92 -11.58 -20.21
N ALA A 233 -40.11 -12.63 -20.06
CA ALA A 233 -38.75 -12.55 -19.53
C ALA A 233 -37.93 -11.56 -20.37
N LYS A 234 -37.68 -10.36 -19.84
CA LYS A 234 -36.83 -9.35 -20.48
C LYS A 234 -35.42 -9.47 -19.92
N VAL A 235 -34.62 -10.35 -20.52
CA VAL A 235 -33.16 -10.35 -20.40
C VAL A 235 -32.68 -8.97 -20.85
N ARG A 236 -32.22 -8.13 -19.92
CA ARG A 236 -31.66 -6.81 -20.25
C ARG A 236 -30.15 -6.86 -20.11
N VAL A 237 -29.50 -6.77 -21.27
CA VAL A 237 -28.07 -6.56 -21.47
C VAL A 237 -27.62 -5.36 -20.63
N TYR A 238 -26.67 -5.58 -19.72
CA TYR A 238 -26.05 -4.52 -18.94
C TYR A 238 -25.08 -3.74 -19.81
N ASN A 239 -25.34 -2.44 -20.00
CA ASN A 239 -24.35 -1.50 -20.51
C ASN A 239 -23.46 -1.08 -19.32
N VAL A 240 -22.23 -1.60 -19.30
CA VAL A 240 -21.25 -1.37 -18.24
C VAL A 240 -20.66 0.03 -18.42
N GLN A 241 -21.17 1.02 -17.67
CA GLN A 241 -20.50 2.30 -17.56
C GLN A 241 -19.40 2.18 -16.50
N LEU A 242 -18.20 1.79 -16.94
CA LEU A 242 -16.96 1.90 -16.17
C LEU A 242 -16.76 3.38 -15.82
N LEU A 243 -17.14 3.77 -14.60
CA LEU A 243 -16.68 5.03 -14.02
C LEU A 243 -15.17 4.92 -13.78
N GLY A 244 -14.41 5.27 -14.82
CA GLY A 244 -13.01 5.57 -14.69
C GLY A 244 -12.85 6.69 -13.66
N CYS A 245 -11.98 6.45 -12.68
CA CYS A 245 -11.58 7.43 -11.68
C CYS A 245 -10.73 8.55 -12.32
N HIS A 246 -11.30 9.27 -13.26
CA HIS A 246 -10.73 10.49 -13.79
C HIS A 246 -11.51 11.64 -13.16
N GLY A 247 -10.79 12.53 -12.49
CA GLY A 247 -11.36 13.79 -12.00
C GLY A 247 -11.94 14.64 -13.15
N PRO A 248 -12.27 15.92 -12.92
CA PRO A 248 -12.91 16.82 -13.90
C PRO A 248 -12.16 16.99 -15.25
N LEU A 249 -11.02 16.33 -15.45
CA LEU A 249 -10.24 16.24 -16.67
C LEU A 249 -10.79 15.27 -17.74
N ALA A 250 -11.66 14.31 -17.39
CA ALA A 250 -12.10 13.26 -18.34
C ALA A 250 -13.13 13.73 -19.39
N ASN A 251 -13.86 14.82 -19.15
CA ASN A 251 -14.90 15.31 -20.06
C ASN A 251 -14.41 16.42 -21.00
N ARG A 252 -13.17 16.31 -21.52
CA ARG A 252 -12.60 17.32 -22.44
C ARG A 252 -12.90 16.96 -23.89
N GLN A 253 -13.54 17.86 -24.63
CA GLN A 253 -13.43 17.89 -26.10
C GLN A 253 -12.11 18.58 -26.49
N PRO A 254 -11.35 18.04 -27.46
CA PRO A 254 -10.10 18.66 -27.91
C PRO A 254 -10.36 20.08 -28.43
N GLY A 255 -9.61 21.07 -27.92
CA GLY A 255 -9.62 22.45 -28.45
C GLY A 255 -10.18 23.56 -27.55
N ARG A 256 -10.72 23.30 -26.35
CA ARG A 256 -11.26 24.36 -25.46
C ARG A 256 -10.34 24.71 -24.28
N ALA A 257 -10.18 26.00 -24.00
CA ALA A 257 -9.40 26.53 -22.86
C ALA A 257 -10.19 26.53 -21.54
N PHE A 258 -9.48 26.56 -20.40
CA PHE A 258 -10.01 26.24 -19.07
C PHE A 258 -10.75 27.39 -18.36
N LEU A 259 -10.61 28.63 -18.83
CA LEU A 259 -11.24 29.81 -18.23
C LEU A 259 -12.02 30.54 -19.32
N LYS A 260 -13.26 30.97 -19.02
CA LYS A 260 -13.94 31.98 -19.85
C LYS A 260 -13.19 33.30 -19.67
N ALA A 261 -12.80 33.94 -20.77
CA ALA A 261 -12.34 35.32 -20.73
C ALA A 261 -13.47 36.16 -20.12
N SER A 262 -13.19 36.78 -18.97
CA SER A 262 -14.01 37.85 -18.42
C SER A 262 -13.81 39.09 -19.28
N SER A 263 -14.90 39.59 -19.85
CA SER A 263 -15.02 40.96 -20.38
C SER A 263 -14.73 41.99 -19.29
#